data_AF-A0A0B6EXM8-F1
#
_entry.id   AF-A0A0B6EXM8-F1
#
_cell.length_a   1.000
_cell.length_b   1.000
_cell.length_c   1.000
_cell.angle_alpha   90.00
_cell.angle_beta   90.00
_cell.angle_gamma   90.00
#
_symmetry.space_group_name_H-M   'P 1'
#
loop_
_entity.id
_entity.type
_entity.pdbx_description
1 polymer ?
#
loop_
_entity_poly.entity_id
_entity_poly.type
_entity_poly.pdbx_seq_one_letter_code
_entity_poly.pdbx_strand_id
1 'polypeptide(L)'
;MTNHKLFHKPLTTQQALIALNTILEAPNGTFLSSSPGTWTTFTELVRLHKLKASDIPDAWIAAAVIEEEATLLSQDQGFARFRELRWHPLSY
;
A
#
# COMPACT_ATOMS: atom_id res chain seq x y z
N MET A 1 -5.38 10.30 3.37
CA MET A 1 -3.98 10.72 3.12
C MET A 1 -3.46 11.43 4.36
N THR A 2 -2.53 10.81 5.10
CA THR A 2 -2.06 11.32 6.40
C THR A 2 -0.54 11.23 6.53
N ASN A 3 0.19 11.54 5.45
CA ASN A 3 1.64 11.74 5.57
C ASN A 3 1.92 13.19 5.95
N HIS A 4 2.21 13.43 7.23
CA HIS A 4 2.58 14.74 7.77
C HIS A 4 3.84 15.34 7.11
N LYS A 5 4.67 14.55 6.42
CA LYS A 5 5.89 15.03 5.73
C LYS A 5 5.62 15.57 4.33
N LEU A 6 4.47 15.26 3.71
CA LEU A 6 4.14 15.69 2.35
C LEU A 6 3.18 16.87 2.30
N PHE A 7 2.45 17.14 3.40
CA PHE A 7 1.46 18.21 3.45
C PHE A 7 1.73 19.13 4.65
N HIS A 8 2.25 20.34 4.38
CA HIS A 8 2.43 21.40 5.39
C HIS A 8 1.14 21.78 6.11
N LYS A 9 -0.02 21.41 5.53
CA LYS A 9 -1.35 21.47 6.14
C LYS A 9 -2.11 20.19 5.77
N PRO A 10 -2.60 19.39 6.73
CA PRO A 10 -3.44 18.24 6.41
C PRO A 10 -4.63 18.67 5.54
N LEU A 11 -4.95 17.86 4.53
CA LEU A 11 -6.16 18.08 3.73
C LEU A 11 -7.38 18.03 4.64
N THR A 12 -8.38 18.86 4.34
CA THR A 12 -9.71 18.65 4.95
C THR A 12 -10.30 17.33 4.46
N THR A 13 -11.24 16.75 5.20
CA THR A 13 -11.93 15.52 4.80
C THR A 13 -12.52 15.64 3.39
N GLN A 14 -13.14 16.78 3.08
CA GLN A 14 -13.71 17.04 1.76
C GLN A 14 -12.64 17.06 0.67
N GLN A 15 -11.50 17.72 0.90
CA GLN A 15 -10.39 17.74 -0.06
C GLN A 15 -9.80 16.34 -0.26
N ALA A 16 -9.68 15.56 0.80
CA ALA A 16 -9.21 14.18 0.72
C ALA A 16 -10.16 13.30 -0.11
N LEU A 17 -11.47 13.42 0.10
CA LEU A 17 -12.47 12.68 -0.68
C LEU A 17 -12.47 13.07 -2.15
N ILE A 18 -12.35 14.37 -2.47
CA ILE A 18 -12.23 14.84 -3.86
C ILE A 18 -10.99 14.23 -4.52
N ALA A 19 -9.83 14.29 -3.86
CA ALA A 19 -8.60 13.72 -4.38
C ALA A 19 -8.70 12.20 -4.59
N LEU A 20 -9.34 11.48 -3.66
CA LEU A 20 -9.59 10.05 -3.80
C LEU A 20 -10.48 9.76 -5.01
N ASN A 21 -11.61 10.45 -5.16
CA ASN A 21 -12.52 10.24 -6.28
C ASN A 21 -11.83 10.53 -7.63
N THR A 22 -10.98 11.55 -7.72
CA THR A 22 -10.18 11.81 -8.94
C THR A 22 -9.28 10.64 -9.31
N ILE A 23 -8.70 9.94 -8.33
CA ILE A 23 -7.89 8.74 -8.58
C ILE A 23 -8.79 7.58 -9.02
N LEU A 24 -9.94 7.39 -8.35
CA LEU A 24 -10.87 6.30 -8.66
C LEU A 24 -11.53 6.44 -10.04
N GLU A 25 -11.75 7.66 -10.50
CA GLU A 25 -12.34 7.98 -11.80
C GLU A 25 -11.31 8.02 -12.95
N ALA A 26 -10.02 7.78 -12.66
CA ALA A 26 -8.98 7.81 -13.67
C ALA A 26 -9.21 6.67 -14.71
N PRO A 27 -9.24 6.97 -16.02
CA PRO A 27 -9.62 6.00 -17.06
C PRO A 27 -8.62 4.85 -17.22
N ASN A 28 -7.41 4.98 -16.69
CA ASN A 28 -6.32 4.01 -16.81
C ASN A 28 -5.98 3.34 -15.47
N GLY A 29 -6.87 3.41 -14.48
CA GLY A 29 -6.71 2.75 -13.18
C GLY A 29 -7.63 1.54 -13.05
N THR A 30 -7.16 0.52 -12.33
CA THR A 30 -8.01 -0.58 -11.85
C THR A 30 -7.77 -0.79 -10.36
N PHE A 31 -8.77 -1.31 -9.66
CA PHE A 31 -8.59 -1.71 -8.27
C PHE A 31 -7.78 -2.99 -8.20
N LEU A 32 -6.69 -2.95 -7.43
CA LEU A 32 -6.01 -4.16 -7.00
C LEU A 32 -6.92 -4.88 -6.00
N SER A 33 -7.48 -6.02 -6.40
CA SER A 33 -8.30 -6.85 -5.54
C SER A 33 -7.44 -7.93 -4.89
N SER A 34 -7.78 -8.36 -3.67
CA SER A 34 -7.13 -9.53 -3.10
C SER A 34 -7.55 -10.79 -3.85
N SER A 35 -6.59 -11.61 -4.25
CA SER A 35 -6.82 -12.96 -4.73
C SER A 35 -7.03 -13.92 -3.53
N PRO A 36 -7.57 -15.14 -3.74
CA PRO A 36 -7.58 -16.18 -2.70
C PRO A 36 -6.20 -16.47 -2.09
N GLY A 37 -5.12 -16.32 -2.86
CA GLY A 37 -3.74 -16.53 -2.41
C GLY A 37 -3.21 -15.41 -1.51
N THR A 38 -3.77 -14.20 -1.60
CA THR A 38 -3.35 -13.05 -0.80
C THR A 38 -3.39 -13.33 0.70
N TRP A 39 -4.40 -14.08 1.20
CA TRP A 39 -4.48 -14.41 2.62
C TRP A 39 -3.34 -15.31 3.09
N THR A 40 -2.97 -16.31 2.27
CA THR A 40 -1.85 -17.21 2.57
C THR A 40 -0.55 -16.40 2.67
N THR A 41 -0.23 -15.64 1.62
CA THR A 41 0.96 -14.77 1.58
C THR A 41 0.99 -13.79 2.76
N PHE A 42 -0.16 -13.17 3.08
CA PHE A 42 -0.28 -12.28 4.24
C PHE A 42 0.07 -12.98 5.56
N THR A 43 -0.52 -14.15 5.82
CA THR A 43 -0.26 -14.86 7.09
C THR A 43 1.18 -15.34 7.19
N GLU A 44 1.80 -15.71 6.07
CA GLU A 44 3.22 -16.03 6.01
C GLU A 44 4.09 -14.82 6.37
N LEU A 45 3.83 -13.66 5.76
CA LEU A 45 4.55 -12.42 6.07
C LEU A 45 4.41 -12.03 7.55
N VAL A 46 3.20 -12.09 8.11
CA VAL A 46 2.94 -11.78 9.52
C VAL A 46 3.75 -12.70 10.44
N ARG A 47 3.79 -14.01 10.14
CA ARG A 47 4.49 -15.00 10.95
C ARG A 47 6.01 -14.88 10.82
N LEU A 48 6.52 -14.74 9.60
CA LEU A 48 7.95 -14.65 9.29
C LEU A 48 8.58 -13.41 9.92
N HIS A 49 7.93 -12.26 9.79
CA HIS A 49 8.44 -10.98 10.30
C HIS A 49 7.95 -10.64 11.72
N LYS A 50 7.15 -11.51 12.35
CA LYS A 50 6.56 -11.30 13.69
C LYS A 50 5.83 -9.95 13.81
N LEU A 51 5.05 -9.62 12.78
CA LEU A 51 4.41 -8.32 12.62
C LEU A 51 3.28 -8.14 13.64
N LYS A 52 3.04 -6.88 14.02
CA LYS A 52 2.01 -6.52 15.00
C LYS A 52 1.51 -5.10 14.80
N ALA A 53 0.31 -4.83 15.31
CA ALA A 53 -0.28 -3.49 15.36
C ALA A 53 -0.19 -2.75 14.00
N SER A 54 0.58 -1.67 13.92
CA SER A 54 0.73 -0.82 12.74
C SER A 54 1.35 -1.52 11.54
N ASP A 55 2.01 -2.68 11.71
CA ASP A 55 2.61 -3.43 10.61
C ASP A 55 1.58 -4.26 9.82
N ILE A 56 0.42 -4.54 10.42
CA ILE A 56 -0.57 -5.45 9.84
C ILE A 56 -1.17 -4.91 8.53
N PRO A 57 -1.55 -3.62 8.42
CA PRO A 57 -2.01 -3.06 7.15
C PRO A 57 -0.93 -3.10 6.05
N ASP A 58 0.33 -2.82 6.38
CA ASP A 58 1.43 -2.88 5.41
C ASP A 58 1.64 -4.30 4.88
N ALA A 59 1.55 -5.30 5.76
CA ALA A 59 1.65 -6.71 5.38
C ALA A 59 0.53 -7.12 4.42
N TRP A 60 -0.69 -6.62 4.63
CA TRP A 60 -1.81 -6.88 3.73
C TRP A 60 -1.57 -6.29 2.33
N ILE A 61 -1.10 -5.03 2.28
CA ILE A 61 -0.73 -4.37 1.02
C ILE A 61 0.40 -5.15 0.32
N ALA A 62 1.44 -5.52 1.05
CA ALA A 62 2.56 -6.28 0.49
C ALA A 62 2.11 -7.62 -0.09
N ALA A 63 1.27 -8.36 0.63
CA ALA A 63 0.73 -9.64 0.19
C ALA A 63 -0.11 -9.51 -1.09
N ALA A 64 -1.00 -8.51 -1.17
CA ALA A 64 -1.82 -8.28 -2.35
C ALA A 64 -0.97 -7.93 -3.58
N VAL A 65 0.07 -7.11 -3.40
CA VAL A 65 0.99 -6.72 -4.49
C VAL A 65 1.86 -7.90 -4.95
N ILE A 66 2.34 -8.72 -4.02
CA ILE A 66 3.14 -9.92 -4.35
C ILE A 66 2.30 -10.90 -5.17
N GLU A 67 1.08 -11.16 -4.72
CA GLU A 67 0.18 -12.14 -5.32
C GLU A 67 -0.23 -11.77 -6.75
N GLU A 68 -0.50 -10.49 -6.98
CA GLU A 68 -0.89 -9.98 -8.30
C GLU A 68 0.32 -9.66 -9.18
N GLU A 69 1.54 -10.01 -8.74
CA GLU A 69 2.78 -9.68 -9.43
C GLU A 69 2.82 -8.18 -9.84
N ALA A 70 2.40 -7.31 -8.93
CA ALA A 70 2.41 -5.88 -9.14
C ALA A 70 3.72 -5.25 -8.61
N THR A 71 3.83 -3.93 -8.79
CA THR A 71 4.91 -3.13 -8.22
C THR A 71 4.30 -2.04 -7.34
N LEU A 72 4.73 -1.98 -6.08
CA LEU A 72 4.29 -0.95 -5.16
C LEU A 72 5.17 0.30 -5.30
N LEU A 73 4.53 1.42 -5.67
CA LEU A 73 5.16 2.75 -5.60
C LEU A 73 4.79 3.42 -4.29
N SER A 74 5.76 3.60 -3.38
CA SER A 74 5.51 4.21 -2.07
C SER A 74 6.78 4.86 -1.51
N GLN A 75 6.66 6.01 -0.85
CA GLN A 75 7.79 6.64 -0.14
C GLN A 75 8.06 6.01 1.24
N ASP A 76 7.24 5.06 1.69
CA ASP A 76 7.43 4.39 2.96
C ASP A 76 8.51 3.31 2.85
N GLN A 77 9.66 3.54 3.48
CA GLN A 77 10.78 2.59 3.49
C GLN A 77 10.48 1.33 4.31
N GLY A 78 9.40 1.32 5.12
CA GLY A 78 8.94 0.14 5.84
C GLY A 78 8.66 -1.05 4.92
N PHE A 79 8.32 -0.82 3.65
CA PHE A 79 8.10 -1.89 2.68
C PHE A 79 9.39 -2.62 2.25
N ALA A 80 10.56 -2.02 2.43
CA ALA A 80 11.84 -2.64 2.08
C ALA A 80 12.15 -3.93 2.88
N ARG A 81 11.41 -4.18 3.98
CA ARG A 81 11.57 -5.41 4.79
C ARG A 81 10.99 -6.67 4.14
N PHE A 82 10.07 -6.52 3.18
CA PHE A 82 9.45 -7.63 2.46
C PHE A 82 10.26 -7.92 1.19
N ARG A 83 11.04 -9.00 1.18
CA ARG A 83 12.04 -9.24 0.12
C ARG A 83 11.41 -9.65 -1.21
N GLU A 84 10.24 -10.26 -1.13
CA GLU A 84 9.43 -10.74 -2.25
C GLU A 84 8.64 -9.59 -2.91
N LEU A 85 8.50 -8.46 -2.21
CA LEU A 85 7.77 -7.30 -2.71
C LEU A 85 8.63 -6.49 -3.68
N ARG A 86 8.12 -6.29 -4.90
CA ARG A 86 8.66 -5.27 -5.81
C ARG A 86 8.20 -3.88 -5.35
N TRP A 87 9.10 -3.18 -4.67
CA TRP A 87 8.86 -1.85 -4.14
C TRP A 87 9.84 -0.84 -4.71
N HIS A 88 9.33 0.32 -5.13
CA HIS A 88 10.14 1.46 -5.52
C HIS A 88 9.66 2.75 -4.85
N PRO A 89 10.59 3.64 -4.44
CA PRO A 89 10.22 4.99 -4.02
C PRO A 89 9.62 5.75 -5.21
N LEU A 90 8.75 6.71 -4.90
CA LEU A 90 8.27 7.65 -5.90
C LEU A 90 9.42 8.58 -6.29
N SER A 91 9.96 8.38 -7.49
CA SER A 91 10.90 9.31 -8.13
C SER A 91 10.09 10.46 -8.73
N TYR A 92 10.41 11.70 -8.36
CA TYR A 92 9.85 12.91 -8.95
C TYR A 92 10.60 13.31 -10.22
#